data_AF-A0A9X2HIP9-F1
#
_entry.id   AF-A0A9X2HIP9-F1
#
_cell.length_a   1.000
_cell.length_b   1.000
_cell.length_c   1.000
_cell.angle_alpha   90.00
_cell.angle_beta   90.00
_cell.angle_gamma   90.00
#
_symmetry.space_group_name_H-M   'P 1'
#
loop_
_entity.id
_entity.type
_entity.pdbx_description
1 polymer ?
#
loop_
_entity_poly.entity_id
_entity_poly.type
_entity_poly.pdbx_seq_one_letter_code
_entity_poly.pdbx_strand_id
1 'polypeptide(L)' 'MKLSEFWRSMDDEFGRGYAKVVADQTVLDAVDNRTAREALEAGLAPLAVWQAVCAQHDLPQAKWLGVDPGEPR' A
#
# COMPACT_ATOMS: atom_id res chain seq x y z
N MET A 1 6.94 4.15 6.99
CA MET A 1 5.56 3.97 7.50
C MET A 1 5.45 2.67 8.31
N LYS A 2 4.61 2.66 9.35
CA LYS A 2 4.19 1.46 10.08
C LYS A 2 3.15 0.66 9.28
N LEU A 3 2.93 -0.60 9.65
CA LEU A 3 1.90 -1.44 9.01
C LEU A 3 0.48 -0.85 9.12
N SER A 4 0.15 -0.21 10.24
CA SER A 4 -1.14 0.47 10.41
C SER A 4 -1.32 1.66 9.46
N GLU A 5 -0.24 2.40 9.17
CA GLU A 5 -0.26 3.52 8.23
C GLU A 5 -0.38 3.04 6.78
N PHE A 6 0.21 1.88 6.47
CA PHE A 6 0.01 1.21 5.17
C PHE A 6 -1.47 0.89 4.96
N TRP A 7 -2.11 0.24 5.94
CA TRP A 7 -3.54 -0.08 5.83
C TRP A 7 -4.41 1.16 5.77
N ARG A 8 -4.08 2.23 6.50
CA ARG A 8 -4.78 3.51 6.37
C ARG A 8 -4.67 4.09 4.96
N SER A 9 -3.48 4.05 4.36
CA SER A 9 -3.27 4.55 3.00
C SER A 9 -4.03 3.70 1.98
N MET A 10 -4.02 2.38 2.13
CA MET A 10 -4.85 1.47 1.31
C MET A 10 -6.35 1.76 1.46
N ASP A 11 -6.81 1.97 2.69
CA ASP A 11 -8.22 2.28 2.98
C ASP A 11 -8.64 3.65 2.42
N ASP A 12 -7.76 4.65 2.44
CA ASP A 12 -8.03 5.98 1.89
C ASP A 12 -8.08 5.97 0.35
N GLU A 13 -7.23 5.17 -0.31
CA GLU A 13 -7.20 5.10 -1.77
C GLU A 13 -8.25 4.18 -2.38
N PHE A 14 -8.45 3.00 -1.77
CA PHE A 14 -9.30 1.95 -2.34
C PHE A 14 -10.58 1.74 -1.53
N GLY A 15 -10.68 2.28 -0.32
CA GLY A 15 -11.79 2.02 0.61
C GLY A 15 -11.59 0.75 1.43
N ARG A 16 -12.03 0.77 2.69
CA ARG A 16 -11.88 -0.33 3.67
C ARG A 16 -12.23 -1.74 3.18
N GLY A 17 -13.25 -1.86 2.34
CA GLY A 17 -13.69 -3.17 1.81
C GLY A 17 -12.82 -3.68 0.67
N TYR A 18 -12.47 -2.80 -0.27
CA TYR A 18 -11.76 -3.19 -1.49
C TYR A 18 -10.23 -3.19 -1.30
N ALA A 19 -9.71 -2.39 -0.36
CA ALA A 19 -8.31 -2.36 0.02
C ALA A 19 -7.72 -3.74 0.33
N LYS A 20 -8.49 -4.61 1.01
CA LYS A 20 -8.08 -5.99 1.30
C LYS A 20 -7.99 -6.85 0.05
N VAL A 21 -8.98 -6.72 -0.84
CA VAL A 21 -8.99 -7.43 -2.12
C VAL A 21 -7.79 -7.02 -2.97
N VAL A 22 -7.50 -5.72 -3.07
CA VAL A 22 -6.31 -5.23 -3.77
C VAL A 22 -5.04 -5.80 -3.17
N ALA A 23 -4.90 -5.77 -1.84
CA ALA A 23 -3.72 -6.28 -1.16
C ALA A 23 -3.46 -7.79 -1.38
N ASP A 24 -4.55 -8.56 -1.54
CA ASP A 24 -4.50 -10.02 -1.63
C ASP A 24 -4.47 -10.55 -3.07
N GLN A 25 -4.92 -9.76 -4.05
CA GLN A 25 -5.10 -10.22 -5.44
C GLN A 25 -4.19 -9.51 -6.44
N THR A 26 -3.64 -8.35 -6.07
CA THR A 26 -2.82 -7.55 -6.97
C THR A 26 -1.36 -7.94 -6.80
N VAL A 27 -0.82 -8.65 -7.79
CA VAL A 27 0.61 -8.98 -7.87
C VAL A 27 1.37 -7.71 -8.25
N LEU A 28 2.44 -7.42 -7.52
CA LEU A 28 3.26 -6.21 -7.66
C LEU A 28 4.67 -6.59 -8.13
N ASP A 29 5.03 -6.14 -9.33
CA ASP A 29 6.31 -6.47 -9.96
C ASP A 29 7.52 -5.99 -9.13
N ALA A 30 7.38 -4.82 -8.48
CA ALA A 30 8.44 -4.17 -7.72
C ALA A 30 8.78 -4.85 -6.37
N VAL A 31 8.04 -5.89 -5.97
CA VAL A 31 8.27 -6.65 -4.72
C VAL A 31 8.35 -8.16 -4.98
N ASP A 32 9.17 -8.53 -5.97
CA ASP A 32 9.43 -9.91 -6.41
C ASP A 32 8.18 -10.62 -6.96
N ASN A 33 7.30 -9.90 -7.67
CA ASN A 33 6.04 -10.45 -8.19
C ASN A 33 5.17 -11.10 -7.09
N ARG A 34 5.13 -10.46 -5.90
CA ARG A 34 4.26 -10.85 -4.79
C ARG A 34 3.07 -9.92 -4.70
N THR A 35 1.98 -10.40 -4.12
CA THR A 35 0.91 -9.53 -3.66
C THR A 35 1.38 -8.65 -2.49
N ALA A 36 0.68 -7.55 -2.22
CA ALA A 36 1.03 -6.70 -1.10
C ALA A 36 1.01 -7.46 0.24
N ARG A 37 0.03 -8.35 0.42
CA ARG A 37 -0.08 -9.22 1.60
C ARG A 37 1.11 -10.17 1.72
N GLU A 38 1.47 -10.87 0.66
CA GLU A 38 2.62 -11.79 0.65
C GLU A 38 3.95 -11.05 0.88
N ALA A 39 4.12 -9.87 0.29
CA ALA A 39 5.31 -9.06 0.51
C ALA A 39 5.46 -8.63 1.97
N LEU A 40 4.36 -8.21 2.61
CA LEU A 40 4.35 -7.88 4.04
C LEU A 40 4.63 -9.10 4.93
N GLU A 41 4.06 -10.26 4.61
CA GLU A 41 4.31 -11.51 5.33
C GLU A 41 5.77 -12.00 5.17
N ALA A 42 6.38 -11.74 4.01
CA ALA A 42 7.80 -11.98 3.76
C ALA A 42 8.73 -10.97 4.50
N GLY A 43 8.17 -10.02 5.25
CA GLY A 43 8.92 -9.05 6.04
C GLY A 43 9.42 -7.84 5.27
N LEU A 44 8.92 -7.59 4.05
CA LEU A 44 9.26 -6.36 3.33
C LEU A 44 8.72 -5.13 4.07
N ALA A 45 9.46 -4.04 3.98
CA ALA A 45 9.09 -2.79 4.61
C ALA A 45 7.73 -2.29 4.06
N PRO A 46 6.75 -1.92 4.91
CA PRO A 46 5.44 -1.47 4.44
C PRO A 46 5.50 -0.27 3.48
N LEU A 47 6.50 0.61 3.64
CA LEU A 47 6.72 1.73 2.74
C LEU A 47 7.10 1.28 1.32
N ALA A 48 7.96 0.26 1.21
CA ALA A 48 8.35 -0.27 -0.09
C ALA A 48 7.15 -0.94 -0.79
N VAL A 49 6.35 -1.70 -0.03
CA VAL A 49 5.11 -2.31 -0.54
C VAL A 49 4.12 -1.23 -0.98
N TRP A 50 3.95 -0.16 -0.19
CA TRP A 50 3.09 0.96 -0.56
C TRP A 50 3.54 1.66 -1.85
N GLN A 51 4.83 1.93 -1.99
CA GLN A 51 5.38 2.53 -3.20
C GLN A 51 5.16 1.65 -4.44
N ALA A 52 5.27 0.33 -4.29
CA ALA A 52 4.95 -0.62 -5.36
C ALA A 52 3.46 -0.54 -5.76
N VAL A 53 2.55 -0.47 -4.78
CA VAL A 53 1.11 -0.23 -5.05
C VAL A 53 0.90 1.10 -5.76
N CYS A 54 1.52 2.19 -5.27
CA CYS A 54 1.42 3.50 -5.90
C CYS A 54 1.91 3.50 -7.34
N ALA A 55 3.04 2.87 -7.61
CA ALA A 55 3.60 2.78 -8.96
C ALA A 55 2.69 1.99 -9.90
N GLN A 56 2.13 0.86 -9.45
CA GLN A 56 1.28 0.01 -10.28
C GLN A 56 -0.10 0.60 -10.59
N HIS A 57 -0.64 1.41 -9.67
CA HIS A 57 -1.94 2.07 -9.84
C HIS A 57 -1.82 3.53 -10.30
N ASP A 58 -0.63 3.95 -10.77
CA ASP A 58 -0.34 5.31 -11.23
C ASP A 58 -0.78 6.39 -10.22
N LEU A 59 -0.62 6.11 -8.92
CA LEU A 59 -1.00 7.05 -7.87
C LEU A 59 -0.03 8.24 -7.83
N PRO A 60 -0.55 9.47 -7.60
CA PRO A 60 0.26 10.68 -7.62
C PRO A 60 1.39 10.62 -6.58
N GLN A 61 2.55 11.15 -6.93
CA GLN A 61 3.78 11.08 -6.11
C GLN A 61 3.61 11.65 -4.70
N ALA A 62 2.70 12.62 -4.52
CA ALA A 62 2.34 13.16 -3.22
C ALA A 62 1.88 12.09 -2.19
N LYS A 63 1.37 10.94 -2.66
CA LYS A 63 0.85 9.86 -1.81
C LYS A 63 1.90 8.81 -1.45
N TRP A 64 3.08 8.82 -2.07
CA TRP A 64 4.06 7.74 -1.97
C TRP A 64 4.70 7.59 -0.59
N LEU A 65 4.69 8.64 0.23
CA LEU A 65 5.20 8.59 1.61
C LEU A 65 4.16 8.04 2.61
N GLY A 66 2.92 7.81 2.15
CA GLY A 66 1.78 7.49 2.99
C GLY A 66 1.05 8.74 3.48
N VAL A 67 -0.14 8.54 4.04
CA VAL A 67 -0.93 9.63 4.64
C VAL A 67 -0.18 10.20 5.84
N ASP A 68 0.05 11.50 5.87
CA ASP A 68 0.62 12.20 7.02
C ASP A 68 -0.28 11.99 8.27
N PRO A 69 0.25 11.64 9.45
CA PRO A 69 -0.58 11.45 10.66
C PRO A 69 -1.36 12.69 11.13
N GLY A 70 -1.25 13.86 10.48
CA GLY A 70 -1.80 15.12 10.99
C GLY A 70 -2.98 15.77 10.26
N GLU A 71 -3.45 15.30 9.11
CA GLU A 71 -4.47 16.05 8.35
C GLU A 71 -5.88 15.46 8.56
N PRO A 72 -6.73 16.08 9.41
CA PRO A 72 -8.14 15.74 9.47
C PRO A 72 -8.82 16.18 8.17
N ARG A 73 -9.54 15.26 7.54
CA ARG A 73 -10.40 15.54 6.38
C ARG A 73 -11.80 15.92 6.85
#